data_AF-A0AAD2DSZ8-F1
#
_entry.id   AF-A0AAD2DSZ8-F1
#
_cell.length_a   1.000
_cell.length_b   1.000
_cell.length_c   1.000
_cell.angle_alpha   90.00
_cell.angle_beta   90.00
_cell.angle_gamma   90.00
#
_symmetry.space_group_name_H-M   'P 1'
#
loop_
_entity.id
_entity.type
_entity.pdbx_description
1 polymer ?
#
loop_
_entity_poly.entity_id
_entity_poly.type
_entity_poly.pdbx_seq_one_letter_code
_entity_poly.pdbx_strand_id
1 'polypeptide(L)'
;MNSSLFQKAKWKVCFSDEFLKSMSKIQDIVICKEVISLLEKLSDGWRRLHKPEILSNMDIAASQLLELYDVKGPLKLIWTIDILRENSSDVQVIKVLDILPSYEISKLAKKLDSVLGKYTADHISQCLFKRVEQDLVLPMTWPVNTDVGNVPSGSDLVQELASQVAAISVRDEPRV
;
A
#
# COMPACT_ATOMS: atom_id res chain seq x y z
N MET A 1 -2.63 2.80 -18.35
CA MET A 1 -1.30 3.11 -18.92
C MET A 1 -0.35 1.98 -18.51
N ASN A 2 0.02 1.09 -19.43
CA ASN A 2 1.00 0.03 -19.15
C ASN A 2 2.36 0.51 -19.66
N SER A 3 3.16 1.09 -18.76
CA SER A 3 4.56 1.42 -19.06
C SER A 3 5.37 0.13 -19.19
N SER A 4 6.24 0.03 -20.21
CA SER A 4 7.15 -1.12 -20.37
C SER A 4 8.09 -1.30 -19.16
N LEU A 5 8.33 -0.22 -18.40
CA LEU A 5 9.19 -0.19 -17.22
C LEU A 5 8.73 -1.15 -16.10
N PHE A 6 7.43 -1.45 -16.02
CA PHE A 6 6.84 -2.20 -14.90
C PHE A 6 6.20 -3.53 -15.31
N GLN A 7 6.53 -4.08 -16.49
CA GLN A 7 5.89 -5.31 -16.99
C GLN A 7 6.12 -6.53 -16.08
N LYS A 8 7.22 -6.56 -15.32
CA LYS A 8 7.54 -7.63 -14.36
C LYS A 8 7.46 -7.17 -12.91
N ALA A 9 6.93 -5.97 -12.67
CA ALA A 9 6.85 -5.41 -11.34
C ALA A 9 5.90 -6.23 -10.47
N LYS A 10 6.30 -6.44 -9.22
CA LYS A 10 5.45 -7.07 -8.20
C LYS A 10 4.48 -6.06 -7.60
N TRP A 11 4.92 -4.80 -7.51
CA TRP A 11 4.12 -3.69 -7.02
C TRP A 11 3.53 -2.87 -8.16
N LYS A 12 2.27 -2.48 -7.99
CA LYS A 12 1.71 -1.38 -8.75
C LYS A 12 2.29 -0.06 -8.24
N VAL A 13 2.74 0.79 -9.16
CA VAL A 13 3.33 2.10 -8.86
C VAL A 13 2.41 3.20 -9.38
N CYS A 14 2.05 4.12 -8.50
CA CYS A 14 1.24 5.30 -8.77
C CYS A 14 2.09 6.57 -8.58
N PHE A 15 1.88 7.57 -9.41
CA PHE A 15 2.62 8.84 -9.37
C PHE A 15 1.67 9.99 -9.07
N SER A 16 2.08 10.90 -8.18
CA SER A 16 1.39 12.17 -7.99
C SER A 16 1.65 13.12 -9.16
N ASP A 17 0.78 14.11 -9.31
CA ASP A 17 0.98 15.18 -10.29
C ASP A 17 2.22 16.03 -9.96
N GLU A 18 2.50 16.24 -8.67
CA GLU A 18 3.70 16.92 -8.18
C GLU A 18 4.97 16.20 -8.64
N PHE A 19 5.03 14.87 -8.48
CA PHE A 19 6.17 14.08 -8.94
C PHE A 19 6.36 14.20 -10.45
N LEU A 20 5.30 14.04 -11.24
CA LEU A 20 5.38 14.15 -12.70
C LEU A 20 5.87 15.54 -13.13
N LYS A 21 5.41 16.59 -12.44
CA LYS A 21 5.84 17.96 -12.65
C LYS A 21 7.30 18.19 -12.23
N SER A 22 7.76 17.62 -11.12
CA SER A 22 9.14 17.72 -10.67
C SER A 22 10.08 16.97 -11.62
N MET A 23 9.72 15.74 -11.99
CA MET A 23 10.50 14.91 -12.90
C MET A 23 10.67 15.55 -14.28
N SER A 24 9.62 16.19 -14.82
CA SER A 24 9.71 16.88 -16.12
C SER A 24 10.64 18.10 -16.13
N LYS A 25 10.98 18.66 -14.96
CA LYS A 25 11.94 19.77 -14.83
C LYS A 25 13.39 19.31 -14.68
N ILE A 26 13.63 18.03 -14.37
CA ILE A 26 14.98 17.50 -14.17
C ILE A 26 15.61 17.27 -15.55
N GLN A 27 16.64 18.05 -15.87
CA GLN A 27 17.38 17.93 -17.12
C GLN A 27 18.63 17.04 -16.99
N ASP A 28 19.12 16.80 -15.77
CA ASP A 28 20.29 15.93 -15.54
C ASP A 28 19.91 14.46 -15.75
N ILE A 29 20.41 13.89 -16.84
CA ILE A 29 20.17 12.49 -17.24
C ILE A 29 20.63 11.51 -16.16
N VAL A 30 21.67 11.82 -15.40
CA VAL A 30 22.16 10.96 -14.32
C VAL A 30 21.12 10.86 -13.20
N ILE A 31 20.52 12.00 -12.83
CA ILE A 31 19.44 12.03 -11.83
C ILE A 31 18.25 11.23 -12.34
N CYS A 32 17.85 11.43 -13.61
CA CYS A 32 16.74 10.69 -14.19
C CYS A 32 16.96 9.17 -14.16
N LYS A 33 18.18 8.71 -14.52
CA LYS A 33 18.53 7.28 -14.47
C LYS A 33 18.49 6.71 -13.05
N GLU A 34 18.98 7.47 -12.07
CA GLU A 34 18.98 7.05 -10.67
C GLU A 34 17.55 6.92 -10.12
N VAL A 35 16.69 7.89 -10.42
CA VAL A 35 15.25 7.83 -10.08
C VAL A 35 14.62 6.59 -10.71
N ILE A 36 14.82 6.36 -12.00
CA ILE A 36 14.25 5.20 -12.71
C ILE A 36 14.72 3.90 -12.06
N SER A 37 16.01 3.77 -11.75
CA SER A 37 16.55 2.57 -11.08
C SER A 37 15.95 2.35 -9.68
N LEU A 38 15.71 3.43 -8.91
CA LEU A 38 15.01 3.32 -7.64
C LEU A 38 13.56 2.85 -7.81
N LEU A 39 12.85 3.37 -8.82
CA LEU A 39 11.48 2.96 -9.13
C LEU A 39 11.40 1.49 -9.56
N GLU A 40 12.33 1.02 -10.39
CA GLU A 40 12.43 -0.40 -10.77
C GLU A 40 12.62 -1.29 -9.53
N LYS A 41 13.63 -0.99 -8.69
CA LYS A 41 13.89 -1.73 -7.44
C LYS A 41 12.68 -1.74 -6.52
N LEU A 42 12.07 -0.57 -6.30
CA LEU A 42 10.86 -0.45 -5.49
C LEU A 42 9.73 -1.33 -6.02
N SER A 43 9.52 -1.29 -7.34
CA SER A 43 8.49 -2.06 -8.03
C SER A 43 8.72 -3.57 -7.95
N ASP A 44 9.97 -4.01 -7.84
CA ASP A 44 10.36 -5.41 -7.66
C ASP A 44 10.24 -5.92 -6.22
N GLY A 45 9.98 -5.01 -5.27
CA GLY A 45 9.81 -5.32 -3.86
C GLY A 45 11.03 -5.06 -2.99
N TRP A 46 12.12 -4.52 -3.55
CA TRP A 46 13.28 -4.13 -2.76
C TRP A 46 12.91 -2.98 -1.81
N ARG A 47 13.43 -3.04 -0.58
CA ARG A 47 13.27 -1.99 0.43
C ARG A 47 14.59 -1.70 1.12
N ARG A 48 14.81 -0.43 1.45
CA ARG A 48 15.87 0.01 2.35
C ARG A 48 15.51 -0.36 3.79
N LEU A 49 16.50 -0.83 4.56
CA LEU A 49 16.33 -1.28 5.95
C LEU A 49 16.27 -0.13 6.97
N HIS A 50 16.70 1.09 6.61
CA HIS A 50 16.83 2.20 7.54
C HIS A 50 16.06 3.44 7.09
N LYS A 51 15.27 4.01 8.02
CA LYS A 51 14.61 5.30 7.86
C LYS A 51 15.60 6.43 8.16
N PRO A 52 15.68 7.47 7.32
CA PRO A 52 16.56 8.60 7.57
C PRO A 52 16.09 9.45 8.75
N GLU A 53 17.04 10.05 9.46
CA GLU A 53 16.83 10.89 10.66
C GLU A 53 15.87 12.06 10.42
N ILE A 54 15.81 12.59 9.19
CA ILE A 54 14.87 13.69 8.88
C ILE A 54 13.39 13.30 9.13
N LEU A 55 13.04 12.01 9.07
CA LEU A 55 11.68 11.54 9.36
C LEU A 55 11.38 11.47 10.86
N SER A 56 12.38 11.35 11.74
CA SER A 56 12.13 11.28 13.20
C SER A 56 11.69 12.63 13.78
N ASN A 57 11.90 13.72 13.05
CA ASN A 57 11.48 15.07 13.43
C ASN A 57 10.11 15.46 12.85
N MET A 58 9.42 14.54 12.19
CA MET A 58 8.09 14.75 11.60
C MET A 58 6.98 14.28 12.55
N ASP A 59 5.75 14.70 12.28
CA ASP A 59 4.58 14.23 13.01
C ASP A 59 4.43 12.69 12.92
N ILE A 60 3.73 12.11 13.90
CA ILE A 60 3.63 10.65 14.09
C ILE A 60 3.07 9.96 12.84
N ALA A 61 2.07 10.54 12.16
CA ALA A 61 1.46 9.94 10.98
C ALA A 61 2.43 9.94 9.77
N ALA A 62 3.04 11.08 9.46
CA ALA A 62 4.01 11.19 8.38
C ALA A 62 5.26 10.33 8.64
N SER A 63 5.80 10.34 9.85
CA SER A 63 7.00 9.55 10.19
C SER A 63 6.78 8.03 10.09
N GLN A 64 5.54 7.56 10.26
CA GLN A 64 5.18 6.15 10.11
C GLN A 64 5.11 5.73 8.63
N LEU A 65 4.48 6.54 7.78
CA LEU A 65 4.12 6.14 6.41
C LEU A 65 5.08 6.63 5.32
N LEU A 66 5.69 7.82 5.48
CA LEU A 66 6.63 8.33 4.47
C LEU A 66 7.93 7.54 4.49
N GLU A 67 8.42 7.28 3.29
CA GLU A 67 9.73 6.71 3.02
C GLU A 67 10.51 7.63 2.09
N LEU A 68 11.83 7.73 2.32
CA LEU A 68 12.72 8.67 1.64
C LEU A 68 13.97 7.96 1.16
N TYR A 69 14.19 7.94 -0.16
CA TYR A 69 15.42 7.40 -0.76
C TYR A 69 16.30 8.50 -1.33
N ASP A 70 17.59 8.40 -1.05
CA ASP A 70 18.58 9.32 -1.60
C ASP A 70 18.65 9.16 -3.11
N VAL A 71 18.74 10.31 -3.78
CA VAL A 71 19.15 10.46 -5.17
C VAL A 71 20.45 11.28 -5.14
N LYS A 72 20.99 11.66 -6.29
CA LYS A 72 22.11 12.59 -6.41
C LYS A 72 21.88 13.95 -5.72
N GLY A 73 22.91 14.39 -5.00
CA GLY A 73 22.96 15.74 -4.41
C GLY A 73 21.97 15.90 -3.25
N PRO A 74 21.23 17.03 -3.18
CA PRO A 74 20.27 17.26 -2.09
C PRO A 74 18.94 16.51 -2.30
N LEU A 75 18.72 15.90 -3.47
CA LEU A 75 17.42 15.35 -3.86
C LEU A 75 17.13 14.02 -3.16
N LYS A 76 15.87 13.87 -2.76
CA LYS A 76 15.30 12.62 -2.24
C LYS A 76 14.08 12.26 -3.07
N LEU A 77 13.91 10.97 -3.34
CA LEU A 77 12.66 10.39 -3.81
C LEU A 77 11.77 10.14 -2.60
N ILE A 78 10.57 10.75 -2.60
CA ILE A 78 9.59 10.61 -1.52
C ILE A 78 8.46 9.72 -1.99
N TRP A 79 8.15 8.70 -1.20
CA TRP A 79 7.09 7.75 -1.53
C TRP A 79 6.44 7.20 -0.26
N THR A 80 5.31 6.52 -0.43
CA THR A 80 4.56 5.83 0.65
C THR A 80 3.92 4.57 0.08
N ILE A 81 3.44 3.70 0.98
CA ILE A 81 2.41 2.71 0.63
C ILE A 81 1.04 3.36 0.81
N ASP A 82 0.15 3.08 -0.14
CA ASP A 82 -1.25 3.50 -0.13
C ASP A 82 -2.14 2.30 -0.51
N ILE A 83 -3.45 2.41 -0.27
CA ILE A 83 -4.40 1.38 -0.68
C ILE A 83 -5.18 1.87 -1.89
N LEU A 84 -5.21 1.05 -2.94
CA LEU A 84 -6.04 1.27 -4.12
C LEU A 84 -7.17 0.24 -4.13
N ARG A 85 -8.41 0.73 -4.08
CA ARG A 85 -9.61 -0.08 -4.32
C ARG A 85 -9.70 -0.41 -5.81
N GLU A 86 -9.65 -1.69 -6.14
CA GLU A 86 -9.87 -2.21 -7.50
C GLU A 86 -10.95 -3.29 -7.45
N ASN A 87 -12.06 -3.05 -8.15
CA ASN A 87 -13.25 -3.91 -8.09
C ASN A 87 -13.73 -4.06 -6.63
N SER A 88 -13.62 -5.27 -6.07
CA SER A 88 -13.95 -5.61 -4.68
C SER A 88 -12.71 -6.00 -3.88
N SER A 89 -11.55 -5.41 -4.19
CA SER A 89 -10.31 -5.68 -3.48
C SER A 89 -9.55 -4.40 -3.19
N ASP A 90 -9.03 -4.31 -1.97
CA ASP A 90 -8.12 -3.27 -1.54
C ASP A 90 -6.70 -3.80 -1.73
N VAL A 91 -5.91 -3.16 -2.59
CA VAL A 91 -4.57 -3.59 -2.98
C VAL A 91 -3.56 -2.56 -2.50
N GLN A 92 -2.45 -3.03 -1.89
CA GLN A 92 -1.34 -2.14 -1.59
C GLN A 92 -0.65 -1.68 -2.87
N VAL A 93 -0.38 -0.38 -2.97
CA VAL A 93 0.34 0.23 -4.08
C VAL A 93 1.48 1.10 -3.56
N ILE A 94 2.53 1.24 -4.35
CA ILE A 94 3.56 2.27 -4.12
C ILE A 94 3.03 3.58 -4.68
N LYS A 95 2.98 4.61 -3.84
CA LYS A 95 2.63 5.97 -4.27
C LYS A 95 3.85 6.87 -4.16
N VAL A 96 4.34 7.28 -5.32
CA VAL A 96 5.45 8.22 -5.42
C VAL A 96 4.88 9.63 -5.30
N LEU A 97 5.35 10.36 -4.29
CA LEU A 97 4.78 11.64 -3.89
C LEU A 97 5.51 12.82 -4.52
N ASP A 98 6.84 12.80 -4.56
CA ASP A 98 7.63 13.82 -5.24
C ASP A 98 9.11 13.42 -5.34
N ILE A 99 9.91 14.23 -6.06
CA ILE A 99 11.38 14.29 -5.93
C ILE A 99 11.74 15.72 -5.55
N LEU A 100 12.24 15.91 -4.34
CA LEU A 100 12.52 17.23 -3.79
C LEU A 100 13.85 17.26 -3.05
N PRO A 101 14.48 18.43 -2.93
CA PRO A 101 15.63 18.59 -2.07
C PRO A 101 15.24 18.44 -0.59
N SER A 102 16.18 17.96 0.23
CA SER A 102 15.94 17.62 1.64
C SER A 102 15.29 18.73 2.47
N TYR A 103 15.64 19.99 2.21
CA TYR A 103 15.11 21.14 2.94
C TYR A 103 13.62 21.44 2.66
N GLU A 104 13.03 20.89 1.59
CA GLU A 104 11.60 21.05 1.29
C GLU A 104 10.72 19.92 1.86
N ILE A 105 11.32 18.85 2.37
CA ILE A 105 10.60 17.65 2.82
C ILE A 105 9.69 17.96 4.00
N SER A 106 10.13 18.79 4.96
CA SER A 106 9.28 19.20 6.10
C SER A 106 8.03 19.95 5.65
N LYS A 107 8.08 20.69 4.54
CA LYS A 107 6.92 21.38 3.98
C LYS A 107 5.95 20.39 3.33
N LEU A 108 6.48 19.37 2.65
CA LEU A 108 5.68 18.29 2.07
C LEU A 108 5.00 17.47 3.17
N ALA A 109 5.73 17.08 4.22
CA ALA A 109 5.21 16.32 5.35
C ALA A 109 4.00 17.01 5.99
N LYS A 110 4.11 18.30 6.32
CA LYS A 110 3.00 19.10 6.87
C LYS A 110 1.75 19.12 6.00
N LYS A 111 1.90 19.12 4.67
CA LYS A 111 0.77 19.04 3.75
C LYS A 111 0.13 17.64 3.79
N LEU A 112 0.97 16.61 3.82
CA LEU A 112 0.54 15.22 3.88
C LEU A 112 -0.14 14.89 5.20
N ASP A 113 0.24 15.50 6.32
CA ASP A 113 -0.42 15.27 7.61
C ASP A 113 -1.93 15.57 7.54
N SER A 114 -2.35 16.59 6.79
CA SER A 114 -3.78 16.88 6.58
C SER A 114 -4.51 15.81 5.74
N VAL A 115 -3.78 15.09 4.89
CA VAL A 115 -4.31 14.01 4.03
C VAL A 115 -4.31 12.70 4.80
N LEU A 116 -3.19 12.37 5.44
CA LEU A 116 -3.00 11.19 6.28
C LEU A 116 -3.89 11.21 7.52
N GLY A 117 -4.21 12.39 8.05
CA GLY A 117 -5.17 12.55 9.14
C GLY A 117 -6.59 12.11 8.80
N LYS A 118 -6.90 11.90 7.51
CA LYS A 118 -8.19 11.33 7.06
C LYS A 118 -8.16 9.81 7.00
N TYR A 119 -7.00 9.18 7.17
CA TYR A 119 -6.88 7.73 7.10
C TYR A 119 -7.49 7.10 8.35
N THR A 120 -8.28 6.06 8.16
CA THR A 120 -8.78 5.25 9.27
C THR A 120 -7.64 4.42 9.85
N ALA A 121 -7.80 3.96 11.10
CA ALA A 121 -6.83 3.05 11.72
C ALA A 121 -6.62 1.78 10.87
N ASP A 122 -7.69 1.25 10.28
CA ASP A 122 -7.61 0.09 9.38
C ASP A 122 -6.79 0.38 8.13
N HIS A 123 -6.99 1.55 7.51
CA HIS A 123 -6.22 1.96 6.34
C HIS A 123 -4.73 2.13 6.66
N ILE A 124 -4.41 2.75 7.80
CA ILE A 124 -3.01 2.89 8.26
C ILE A 124 -2.41 1.50 8.52
N SER A 125 -3.14 0.62 9.20
CA SER A 125 -2.72 -0.76 9.48
C SER A 125 -2.41 -1.53 8.19
N GLN A 126 -3.30 -1.43 7.19
CA GLN A 126 -3.09 -2.03 5.88
C GLN A 126 -1.87 -1.44 5.17
N CYS A 127 -1.66 -0.12 5.19
CA CYS A 127 -0.46 0.48 4.59
C CYS A 127 0.84 0.02 5.26
N LEU A 128 0.83 -0.18 6.58
CA LEU A 128 2.00 -0.59 7.37
C LEU A 128 2.25 -2.10 7.33
N PHE A 129 1.27 -2.90 6.90
CA PHE A 129 1.43 -4.34 6.80
C PHE A 129 2.52 -4.70 5.79
N LYS A 130 3.49 -5.52 6.24
CA LYS A 130 4.60 -5.99 5.40
C LYS A 130 4.53 -7.50 5.25
N ARG A 131 4.29 -7.95 4.03
CA ARG A 131 4.55 -9.34 3.64
C ARG A 131 5.96 -9.42 3.10
N VAL A 132 6.84 -10.15 3.79
CA VAL A 132 8.23 -10.37 3.37
C VAL A 132 8.38 -11.79 2.88
N GLU A 133 8.95 -11.95 1.69
CA GLU A 133 9.29 -13.24 1.10
C GLU A 133 10.75 -13.19 0.67
N GLN A 134 11.60 -13.98 1.36
CA GLN A 134 13.05 -13.86 1.30
C GLN A 134 13.50 -12.42 1.67
N ASP A 135 14.07 -11.68 0.72
CA ASP A 135 14.55 -10.31 0.90
C ASP A 135 13.64 -9.27 0.22
N LEU A 136 12.47 -9.69 -0.28
CA LEU A 136 11.54 -8.82 -0.99
C LEU A 136 10.28 -8.59 -0.16
N VAL A 137 9.81 -7.35 -0.16
CA VAL A 137 8.48 -7.00 0.35
C VAL A 137 7.49 -7.07 -0.79
N LEU A 138 6.39 -7.79 -0.60
CA LEU A 138 5.34 -7.99 -1.60
C LEU A 138 4.07 -7.22 -1.21
N PRO A 139 3.27 -6.75 -2.18
CA PRO A 139 2.01 -6.12 -1.87
C PRO A 139 1.02 -7.15 -1.34
N MET A 140 0.17 -6.71 -0.43
CA MET A 140 -1.00 -7.44 0.01
C MET A 140 -2.26 -6.97 -0.71
N THR A 141 -3.22 -7.88 -0.77
CA THR A 141 -4.56 -7.64 -1.28
C THR A 141 -5.55 -8.17 -0.25
N TRP A 142 -6.55 -7.35 0.06
CA TRP A 142 -7.65 -7.73 0.93
C TRP A 142 -8.95 -7.75 0.12
N PRO A 143 -9.82 -8.76 0.32
CA PRO A 143 -11.17 -8.69 -0.19
C PRO A 143 -11.91 -7.59 0.55
N VAL A 144 -12.63 -6.75 -0.19
CA VAL A 144 -13.59 -5.84 0.41
C VAL A 144 -14.92 -6.54 0.44
N ASN A 145 -15.48 -6.74 1.64
CA ASN A 145 -16.85 -7.21 1.78
C ASN A 145 -17.79 -6.20 1.12
N THR A 146 -18.22 -6.50 -0.10
CA THR A 146 -19.26 -5.77 -0.82
C THR A 146 -20.65 -6.37 -0.56
N ASP A 147 -20.82 -7.19 0.48
CA ASP A 147 -22.14 -7.68 0.92
C ASP A 147 -22.94 -6.55 1.58
N VAL A 148 -23.42 -5.65 0.72
CA VAL A 148 -24.67 -4.92 0.89
C VAL A 148 -25.66 -5.58 -0.06
N GLY A 149 -26.07 -6.81 0.28
CA GLY A 149 -26.99 -7.61 -0.52
C GLY A 149 -27.23 -8.98 0.11
N ASN A 150 -28.14 -9.02 1.09
CA ASN A 150 -28.57 -10.19 1.86
C ASN A 150 -27.54 -10.73 2.86
N VAL A 151 -27.43 -10.06 4.01
CA VAL A 151 -27.19 -10.77 5.27
C VAL A 151 -28.55 -11.40 5.62
N PRO A 152 -28.73 -12.74 5.56
CA PRO A 152 -29.83 -13.35 6.27
C PRO A 152 -29.67 -12.93 7.73
N SER A 153 -30.73 -12.36 8.32
CA SER A 153 -30.76 -12.01 9.74
C SER A 153 -30.09 -13.12 10.54
N GLY A 154 -29.33 -12.82 11.60
CA GLY A 154 -28.61 -13.83 12.38
C GLY A 154 -29.47 -15.02 12.87
N SER A 155 -30.80 -14.88 12.85
CA SER A 155 -31.78 -15.97 12.99
C SER A 155 -31.68 -17.05 11.91
N ASP A 156 -31.46 -16.68 10.66
CA ASP A 156 -31.52 -17.58 9.49
C ASP A 156 -30.28 -18.46 9.42
N LEU A 157 -29.10 -17.93 9.75
CA LEU A 157 -27.86 -18.72 9.87
C LEU A 157 -27.96 -19.76 10.99
N VAL A 158 -28.58 -19.40 12.11
CA VAL A 158 -28.81 -20.33 13.23
C VAL A 158 -29.82 -21.40 12.83
N GLN A 159 -30.89 -21.04 12.12
CA GLN A 159 -31.91 -21.97 11.63
C GLN A 159 -31.35 -22.94 10.59
N GLU A 160 -30.46 -22.47 9.71
CA GLU A 160 -29.84 -23.27 8.66
C GLU A 160 -28.80 -24.25 9.23
N LEU A 161 -27.98 -23.80 10.19
CA LEU A 161 -27.09 -24.68 10.95
C LEU A 161 -27.88 -25.73 11.75
N ALA A 162 -28.97 -25.33 12.42
CA ALA A 162 -29.82 -26.26 13.16
C ALA A 162 -30.45 -27.32 12.22
N SER A 163 -30.87 -26.92 11.03
CA SER A 163 -31.44 -27.83 10.02
C SER A 163 -30.39 -28.81 9.47
N GLN A 164 -29.16 -28.35 9.23
CA GLN A 164 -28.06 -29.22 8.80
C GLN A 164 -27.67 -30.23 9.88
N VAL A 165 -27.60 -29.82 11.15
CA VAL A 165 -27.29 -30.71 12.27
C VAL A 165 -28.39 -31.75 12.48
N ALA A 166 -29.67 -31.37 12.35
CA ALA A 166 -30.79 -32.30 12.44
C ALA A 166 -30.77 -33.36 11.32
N ALA A 167 -30.38 -32.99 10.09
CA ALA A 167 -30.26 -33.91 8.98
C ALA A 167 -29.11 -34.92 9.14
N ILE A 168 -28.06 -34.56 9.88
CA ILE A 168 -26.92 -35.44 10.17
C ILE A 168 -27.26 -36.45 11.28
N SER A 169 -28.17 -36.11 12.19
CA SER A 169 -28.52 -36.94 13.34
C SER A 169 -29.41 -38.16 13.03
N VAL A 170 -29.82 -38.39 11.77
CA VAL A 170 -30.65 -39.54 11.36
C VAL A 170 -29.82 -40.57 10.59
N ARG A 171 -28.83 -41.15 11.25
CA ARG A 171 -28.22 -42.44 10.86
C ARG A 171 -27.77 -43.21 12.11
N ASP A 172 -28.73 -43.63 12.92
CA ASP A 172 -28.54 -44.80 13.77
C ASP A 172 -29.91 -45.43 14.05
N GLU A 173 -30.33 -46.28 13.12
CA GLU A 173 -31.36 -47.29 13.37
C GLU A 173 -30.64 -48.65 13.44
N PRO A 174 -30.69 -49.36 14.58
CA PRO A 174 -30.07 -50.66 14.69
C PRO A 174 -30.90 -51.67 13.90
N ARG A 175 -30.26 -52.35 12.95
CA ARG A 175 -30.83 -53.54 12.30
C ARG A 175 -30.92 -54.66 13.35
N VAL A 176 -32.14 -54.96 13.79
CA VAL A 176 -32.49 -56.20 14.50
C VAL A 176 -32.60 -57.34 13.50
#